data_AF-A0A3R6CW50-F1
#
_entry.id   AF-A0A3R6CW50-F1
#
_cell.length_a   1.000
_cell.length_b   1.000
_cell.length_c   1.000
_cell.angle_alpha   90.00
_cell.angle_beta   90.00
_cell.angle_gamma   90.00
#
_symmetry.space_group_name_H-M   'P 1'
#
loop_
_entity.id
_entity.type
_entity.pdbx_description
1 polymer ?
#
loop_
_entity_poly.entity_id
_entity_poly.type
_entity_poly.pdbx_seq_one_letter_code
_entity_poly.pdbx_strand_id
1 'polypeptide(L)'
;MKKTYILFLTVIIFLAACQKEENSRSDSFGEGSGAFRLEQPSVQSEKEIPVIVTKGSFGLEPSAFSIRIDQQGTDGTYTKHTSFVSYSAMIDSGMPLILPVGDYQVVASSYDQAAVDGRVSEIPYFEGKQDFVIEEKTVTSVPAFTCTFESVGVEIRLSDQFKAKLEAEPLNYSYSVTVYDGEASWTFDPDKHTKPAYFLNDCKDLVLKVTVKLDNLTYPERTYYVCNSNTDKVSIGEYYIITLDAGEAETKGLRLTTKCIGE
;
A
#
# COMPACT_ATOMS: atom_id res chain seq x y z
N MET A 1 21.44 91.34 -5.89
CA MET A 1 20.67 90.30 -5.17
C MET A 1 21.16 88.93 -5.62
N LYS A 2 21.60 88.09 -4.68
CA LYS A 2 21.97 86.67 -4.82
C LYS A 2 20.78 85.83 -5.29
N LYS A 3 21.00 84.82 -6.15
CA LYS A 3 20.48 83.43 -6.10
C LYS A 3 21.26 82.57 -7.12
N THR A 4 22.43 82.03 -6.77
CA THR A 4 22.66 80.58 -6.52
C THR A 4 21.48 79.69 -6.94
N TYR A 5 21.65 78.90 -8.00
CA TYR A 5 20.76 77.78 -8.33
C TYR A 5 21.58 76.49 -8.30
N ILE A 6 21.19 75.63 -7.36
CA ILE A 6 21.81 74.35 -7.06
C ILE A 6 21.13 73.26 -7.92
N LEU A 7 22.00 72.41 -8.45
CA LEU A 7 21.82 71.12 -9.11
C LEU A 7 20.78 70.20 -8.44
N PHE A 8 19.94 69.51 -9.21
CA PHE A 8 19.49 68.14 -8.90
C PHE A 8 19.10 67.42 -10.20
N LEU A 9 20.04 66.64 -10.74
CA LEU A 9 19.82 65.70 -11.84
C LEU A 9 19.64 64.31 -11.21
N THR A 10 18.40 63.91 -10.92
CA THR A 10 18.10 62.55 -10.47
C THR A 10 18.02 61.62 -11.68
N VAL A 11 19.13 60.93 -11.95
CA VAL A 11 19.17 59.78 -12.85
C VAL A 11 18.60 58.57 -12.10
N ILE A 12 17.39 58.15 -12.46
CA ILE A 12 16.80 56.89 -11.99
C ILE A 12 17.43 55.78 -12.83
N ILE A 13 18.45 55.12 -12.28
CA ILE A 13 18.96 53.86 -12.81
C ILE A 13 17.96 52.77 -12.39
N PHE A 14 17.10 52.35 -13.32
CA PHE A 14 16.41 51.07 -13.19
C PHE A 14 17.46 49.96 -13.32
N LEU A 15 18.01 49.53 -12.18
CA LEU A 15 18.59 48.20 -12.08
C LEU A 15 17.43 47.22 -12.20
N ALA A 16 17.20 46.70 -13.40
CA ALA A 16 16.55 45.42 -13.58
C ALA A 16 17.43 44.38 -12.88
N ALA A 17 17.19 44.17 -11.59
CA ALA A 17 17.66 42.99 -10.90
C ALA A 17 16.89 41.81 -11.50
N CYS A 18 17.37 41.28 -12.64
CA CYS A 18 17.28 39.85 -12.86
C CYS A 18 17.96 39.24 -11.64
N GLN A 19 17.16 38.77 -10.68
CA GLN A 19 17.61 37.76 -9.75
C GLN A 19 17.99 36.57 -10.61
N LYS A 20 19.28 36.51 -10.94
CA LYS A 20 19.93 35.30 -11.39
C LYS A 20 19.79 34.37 -10.20
N GLU A 21 18.82 33.47 -10.27
CA GLU A 21 18.73 32.37 -9.31
C GLU A 21 20.13 31.75 -9.25
N GLU A 22 20.69 31.82 -8.06
CA GLU A 22 22.01 31.33 -7.76
C GLU A 22 21.92 29.81 -7.88
N ASN A 23 22.23 29.30 -9.06
CA ASN A 23 22.39 27.89 -9.35
C ASN A 23 23.70 27.41 -8.69
N SER A 24 23.79 27.56 -7.36
CA SER A 24 24.94 27.18 -6.55
C SER A 24 24.86 25.68 -6.24
N ARG A 25 25.02 24.86 -7.28
CA ARG A 25 25.32 23.42 -7.17
C ARG A 25 25.87 22.79 -8.45
N SER A 26 26.24 23.56 -9.48
CA SER A 26 26.76 23.01 -10.74
C SER A 26 28.11 22.30 -10.61
N ASP A 27 28.86 22.52 -9.52
CA ASP A 27 30.15 21.87 -9.26
C ASP A 27 30.05 20.55 -8.46
N SER A 28 28.83 20.10 -8.12
CA SER A 28 28.59 18.89 -7.31
C SER A 28 28.29 17.63 -8.13
N PHE A 29 28.12 17.75 -9.45
CA PHE A 29 27.73 16.65 -10.33
C PHE A 29 28.96 16.05 -11.00
N GLY A 30 29.15 14.73 -10.87
CA GLY A 30 30.13 14.01 -11.67
C GLY A 30 29.75 14.02 -13.16
N GLU A 31 30.70 13.74 -14.05
CA GLU A 31 30.40 13.58 -15.47
C GLU A 31 29.33 12.50 -15.71
N GLY A 32 28.36 12.78 -16.58
CA GLY A 32 27.29 11.83 -16.89
C GLY A 32 26.31 11.58 -15.74
N SER A 33 26.17 12.51 -14.79
CA SER A 33 25.24 12.39 -13.67
C SER A 33 24.30 13.59 -13.54
N GLY A 34 23.16 13.36 -12.89
CA GLY A 34 22.21 14.38 -12.45
C GLY A 34 21.70 14.09 -11.04
N ALA A 35 20.82 14.94 -10.53
CA ALA A 35 20.22 14.82 -9.21
C ALA A 35 18.77 14.34 -9.29
N PHE A 36 18.40 13.47 -8.36
CA PHE A 36 17.05 13.00 -8.15
C PHE A 36 16.50 13.54 -6.83
N ARG A 37 15.30 14.10 -6.89
CA ARG A 37 14.51 14.48 -5.72
C ARG A 37 13.12 13.87 -5.83
N LEU A 38 12.67 13.22 -4.76
CA LEU A 38 11.33 12.67 -4.65
C LEU A 38 10.56 13.43 -3.57
N GLU A 39 9.34 13.84 -3.88
CA GLU A 39 8.37 14.25 -2.87
C GLU A 39 7.72 13.03 -2.22
N GLN A 40 7.38 13.12 -0.94
CA GLN A 40 6.84 11.98 -0.18
C GLN A 40 5.61 11.38 -0.87
N PRO A 41 5.61 10.07 -1.18
CA PRO A 41 4.43 9.39 -1.71
C PRO A 41 3.24 9.48 -0.76
N SER A 42 2.05 9.27 -1.30
CA SER A 42 0.81 9.18 -0.53
C SER A 42 0.20 7.79 -0.64
N VAL A 43 -0.75 7.47 0.22
CA VAL A 43 -1.47 6.20 0.21
C VAL A 43 -2.90 6.45 -0.26
N GLN A 44 -3.40 5.59 -1.14
CA GLN A 44 -4.78 5.65 -1.62
C GLN A 44 -5.75 5.65 -0.44
N SER A 45 -6.76 6.52 -0.49
CA SER A 45 -7.79 6.54 0.53
C SER A 45 -8.67 5.30 0.45
N GLU A 46 -9.00 4.71 1.59
CA GLU A 46 -9.79 3.47 1.67
C GLU A 46 -11.19 3.56 1.08
N LYS A 47 -11.70 4.78 0.88
CA LYS A 47 -13.02 5.00 0.25
C LYS A 47 -13.03 4.67 -1.24
N GLU A 48 -11.86 4.57 -1.88
CA GLU A 48 -11.71 4.32 -3.32
C GLU A 48 -11.42 2.86 -3.66
N ILE A 49 -11.06 2.04 -2.68
CA ILE A 49 -11.00 0.59 -2.84
C ILE A 49 -12.45 0.11 -2.96
N PRO A 50 -12.84 -0.67 -4.00
CA PRO A 50 -14.18 -1.20 -4.15
C PRO A 50 -14.47 -2.28 -3.09
N VAL A 51 -14.63 -1.85 -1.85
CA VAL A 51 -14.96 -2.71 -0.70
C VAL A 51 -16.47 -2.88 -0.64
N ILE A 52 -16.95 -4.11 -0.45
CA ILE A 52 -18.28 -4.38 0.09
C ILE A 52 -18.27 -4.04 1.61
N VAL A 53 -18.09 -2.74 1.89
CA VAL A 53 -18.25 -1.96 3.14
C VAL A 53 -17.00 -1.53 3.98
N THR A 54 -16.92 -0.20 4.11
CA THR A 54 -16.24 0.82 4.96
C THR A 54 -15.43 0.54 6.24
N LYS A 55 -14.32 1.32 6.29
CA LYS A 55 -13.70 2.16 7.35
C LYS A 55 -12.74 1.55 8.38
N GLY A 56 -11.47 1.91 8.22
CA GLY A 56 -10.48 2.04 9.27
C GLY A 56 -9.10 2.10 8.67
N SER A 57 -8.52 3.32 8.57
CA SER A 57 -7.16 3.60 8.07
C SER A 57 -6.28 2.37 8.30
N PHE A 58 -5.72 1.77 7.24
CA PHE A 58 -4.74 0.69 7.31
C PHE A 58 -3.55 1.03 8.22
N GLY A 59 -3.49 2.27 8.73
CA GLY A 59 -2.55 2.70 9.75
C GLY A 59 -1.16 2.89 9.18
N LEU A 60 -1.09 2.97 7.84
CA LEU A 60 0.14 3.05 7.10
C LEU A 60 0.64 4.49 7.07
N GLU A 61 1.87 4.67 7.52
CA GLU A 61 2.58 5.94 7.47
C GLU A 61 3.40 6.01 6.16
N PRO A 62 3.12 6.93 5.23
CA PRO A 62 3.80 6.97 3.93
C PRO A 62 5.31 7.20 4.06
N SER A 63 5.78 7.86 5.13
CA SER A 63 7.22 8.05 5.35
C SER A 63 7.96 6.74 5.67
N ALA A 64 7.24 5.71 6.10
CA ALA A 64 7.78 4.38 6.37
C ALA A 64 7.88 3.49 5.13
N PHE A 65 7.34 3.93 3.97
CA PHE A 65 7.32 3.12 2.75
C PHE A 65 8.73 2.94 2.21
N SER A 66 9.08 1.70 1.89
CA SER A 66 10.34 1.40 1.21
C SER A 66 10.37 2.07 -0.16
N ILE A 67 11.55 2.56 -0.55
CA ILE A 67 11.76 3.23 -1.83
C ILE A 67 12.77 2.40 -2.63
N ARG A 68 12.39 1.98 -3.83
CA ARG A 68 13.28 1.32 -4.79
C ARG A 68 13.40 2.19 -6.02
N ILE A 69 14.62 2.34 -6.53
CA ILE A 69 14.86 3.01 -7.80
C ILE A 69 15.40 1.95 -8.75
N ASP A 70 14.68 1.72 -9.83
CA ASP A 70 15.03 0.79 -10.89
C ASP A 70 15.52 1.59 -12.11
N GLN A 71 16.57 1.11 -12.76
CA GLN A 71 17.12 1.70 -13.98
C GLN A 71 16.69 0.86 -15.18
N GLN A 72 16.28 1.53 -16.26
CA GLN A 72 15.95 0.86 -17.50
C GLN A 72 17.22 0.43 -18.25
N GLY A 73 17.31 -0.86 -18.57
CA GLY A 73 18.31 -1.42 -19.45
C GLY A 73 18.03 -1.11 -20.92
N THR A 74 19.01 -1.40 -21.78
CA THR A 74 18.88 -1.19 -23.24
C THR A 74 17.81 -2.05 -23.90
N ASP A 75 17.37 -3.12 -23.23
CA ASP A 75 16.27 -4.00 -23.65
C ASP A 75 14.89 -3.51 -23.20
N GLY A 76 14.84 -2.36 -22.52
CA GLY A 76 13.62 -1.76 -21.97
C GLY A 76 13.20 -2.31 -20.61
N THR A 77 13.94 -3.27 -20.04
CA THR A 77 13.61 -3.87 -18.74
C THR A 77 14.14 -3.03 -17.58
N TYR A 78 13.34 -2.90 -16.53
CA TYR A 78 13.77 -2.22 -15.31
C TYR A 78 14.48 -3.20 -14.36
N THR A 79 15.66 -2.81 -13.89
CA THR A 79 16.43 -3.57 -12.91
C THR A 79 16.79 -2.70 -11.72
N LYS A 80 16.81 -3.30 -10.52
CA LYS A 80 17.09 -2.56 -9.28
C LYS A 80 18.45 -1.88 -9.33
N HIS A 81 18.45 -0.55 -9.26
CA HIS A 81 19.65 0.27 -9.15
C HIS A 81 20.01 0.51 -7.69
N THR A 82 19.03 0.95 -6.88
CA THR A 82 19.21 1.14 -5.43
C THR A 82 17.90 1.00 -4.67
N SER A 83 17.97 0.89 -3.35
CA SER A 83 16.78 0.87 -2.48
C SER A 83 17.06 1.37 -1.08
N PHE A 84 16.03 1.90 -0.45
CA PHE A 84 16.00 2.36 0.92
C PHE A 84 14.87 1.67 1.66
N VAL A 85 15.11 1.32 2.92
CA VAL A 85 14.13 0.64 3.77
C VAL A 85 12.90 1.50 4.09
N SER A 86 13.02 2.82 3.93
CA SER A 86 11.91 3.78 4.05
C SER A 86 12.22 5.09 3.31
N TYR A 87 11.19 5.90 3.05
CA TYR A 87 11.36 7.27 2.55
C TYR A 87 12.18 8.11 3.52
N SER A 88 11.93 8.01 4.84
CA SER A 88 12.76 8.69 5.85
C SER A 88 14.24 8.28 5.75
N ALA A 89 14.53 6.99 5.60
CA ALA A 89 15.92 6.51 5.44
C ALA A 89 16.58 7.03 4.15
N MET A 90 15.81 7.23 3.08
CA MET A 90 16.31 7.90 1.87
C MET A 90 16.68 9.36 2.14
N ILE A 91 15.83 10.11 2.85
CA ILE A 91 16.14 11.50 3.24
C ILE A 91 17.41 11.55 4.11
N ASP A 92 17.51 10.66 5.09
CA ASP A 92 18.66 10.58 6.01
C ASP A 92 19.97 10.19 5.29
N SER A 93 19.87 9.48 4.16
CA SER A 93 21.03 9.12 3.32
C SER A 93 21.64 10.32 2.57
N GLY A 94 20.94 11.45 2.52
CA GLY A 94 21.38 12.70 1.91
C GLY A 94 20.70 12.97 0.56
N MET A 95 19.96 14.07 0.49
CA MET A 95 19.23 14.50 -0.71
C MET A 95 19.84 15.78 -1.33
N PRO A 96 19.75 15.99 -2.65
CA PRO A 96 19.21 15.05 -3.66
C PRO A 96 20.17 13.87 -3.92
N LEU A 97 19.62 12.72 -4.34
CA LEU A 97 20.43 11.57 -4.72
C LEU A 97 21.13 11.86 -6.05
N ILE A 98 22.42 11.51 -6.18
CA ILE A 98 23.14 11.63 -7.45
C ILE A 98 23.04 10.30 -8.20
N LEU A 99 22.50 10.35 -9.42
CA LEU A 99 22.28 9.18 -10.27
C LEU A 99 22.94 9.38 -11.64
N PRO A 100 23.41 8.31 -12.32
CA PRO A 100 23.82 8.39 -13.72
C PRO A 100 22.68 8.85 -14.62
N VAL A 101 23.01 9.51 -15.74
CA VAL A 101 22.04 9.84 -16.79
C VAL A 101 21.36 8.56 -17.31
N GLY A 102 20.05 8.62 -17.48
CA GLY A 102 19.25 7.52 -17.99
C GLY A 102 17.78 7.57 -17.57
N ASP A 103 17.06 6.54 -18.00
CA ASP A 103 15.64 6.33 -17.69
C ASP A 103 15.49 5.44 -16.45
N TYR A 104 14.60 5.85 -15.55
CA TYR A 104 14.40 5.21 -14.25
C TYR A 104 12.91 5.11 -13.91
N GLN A 105 12.62 4.19 -12.99
CA GLN A 105 11.34 4.09 -12.31
C GLN A 105 11.59 4.12 -10.81
N VAL A 106 10.87 4.99 -10.10
CA VAL A 106 10.81 4.92 -8.65
C VAL A 106 9.58 4.11 -8.25
N VAL A 107 9.78 3.18 -7.33
CA VAL A 107 8.74 2.36 -6.72
C VAL A 107 8.72 2.66 -5.24
N ALA A 108 7.56 3.08 -4.73
CA ALA A 108 7.32 3.18 -3.30
C ALA A 108 6.36 2.07 -2.89
N SER A 109 6.69 1.33 -1.83
CA SER A 109 5.85 0.24 -1.36
C SER A 109 5.85 0.10 0.15
N SER A 110 4.75 -0.41 0.69
CA SER A 110 4.59 -0.65 2.14
C SER A 110 5.66 -1.57 2.75
N TYR A 111 6.20 -2.52 1.96
CA TYR A 111 7.32 -3.39 2.30
C TYR A 111 7.91 -4.03 1.03
N ASP A 112 8.97 -4.83 1.14
CA ASP A 112 9.49 -5.61 0.00
C ASP A 112 8.68 -6.91 -0.13
N GLN A 113 7.86 -7.01 -1.18
CA GLN A 113 7.01 -8.18 -1.44
C GLN A 113 7.83 -9.48 -1.60
N ALA A 114 9.05 -9.40 -2.12
CA ALA A 114 9.93 -10.56 -2.31
C ALA A 114 10.44 -11.14 -0.97
N ALA A 115 10.36 -10.38 0.12
CA ALA A 115 10.73 -10.83 1.46
C ALA A 115 9.58 -11.54 2.20
N VAL A 116 8.36 -11.56 1.65
CA VAL A 116 7.21 -12.22 2.28
C VAL A 116 7.19 -13.71 1.94
N ASP A 117 7.44 -14.54 2.94
CA ASP A 117 7.28 -15.98 2.82
C ASP A 117 5.80 -16.37 2.71
N GLY A 118 5.48 -17.38 1.89
CA GLY A 118 4.13 -17.93 1.76
C GLY A 118 3.10 -17.07 1.00
N ARG A 119 3.48 -15.91 0.43
CA ARG A 119 2.61 -15.04 -0.41
C ARG A 119 1.35 -14.49 0.28
N VAL A 120 1.34 -14.47 1.61
CA VAL A 120 0.28 -13.91 2.44
C VAL A 120 0.88 -13.16 3.63
N SER A 121 0.29 -12.02 3.99
CA SER A 121 0.82 -11.09 5.00
C SER A 121 -0.27 -10.65 5.98
N GLU A 122 0.13 -10.25 7.19
CA GLU A 122 -0.75 -9.54 8.14
C GLU A 122 -0.76 -8.02 7.92
N ILE A 123 0.12 -7.51 7.05
CA ILE A 123 0.22 -6.11 6.67
C ILE A 123 -0.24 -5.99 5.21
N PRO A 124 -1.14 -5.05 4.87
CA PRO A 124 -1.58 -4.85 3.50
C PRO A 124 -0.43 -4.37 2.60
N TYR A 125 -0.34 -4.91 1.39
CA TYR A 125 0.61 -4.40 0.40
C TYR A 125 0.03 -3.18 -0.30
N PHE A 126 0.80 -2.10 -0.31
CA PHE A 126 0.57 -0.93 -1.15
C PHE A 126 1.77 -0.68 -2.02
N GLU A 127 1.55 -0.28 -3.26
CA GLU A 127 2.61 0.05 -4.21
C GLU A 127 2.20 1.24 -5.09
N GLY A 128 3.16 2.12 -5.39
CA GLY A 128 3.03 3.17 -6.39
C GLY A 128 4.31 3.24 -7.22
N LYS A 129 4.17 3.59 -8.50
CA LYS A 129 5.28 3.66 -9.46
C LYS A 129 5.23 4.97 -10.22
N GLN A 130 6.40 5.55 -10.49
CA GLN A 130 6.53 6.73 -11.32
C GLN A 130 7.82 6.68 -12.12
N ASP A 131 7.69 6.80 -13.45
CA ASP A 131 8.84 6.90 -14.35
C ASP A 131 9.42 8.31 -14.32
N PHE A 132 10.75 8.42 -14.44
CA PHE A 132 11.47 9.68 -14.51
C PHE A 132 12.80 9.53 -15.29
N VAL A 133 13.31 10.66 -15.78
CA VAL A 133 14.57 10.70 -16.55
C VAL A 133 15.57 11.57 -15.80
N ILE A 134 16.81 11.08 -15.70
CA ILE A 134 17.93 11.87 -15.19
C ILE A 134 18.69 12.46 -16.38
N GLU A 135 18.71 13.79 -16.46
CA GLU A 135 19.50 14.51 -17.45
C GLU A 135 20.81 15.00 -16.81
N GLU A 136 21.81 15.24 -17.66
CA GLU A 136 23.14 15.62 -17.17
C GLU A 136 23.13 16.99 -16.48
N LYS A 137 23.67 17.04 -15.26
CA LYS A 137 23.84 18.25 -14.45
C LYS A 137 22.52 18.99 -14.17
N THR A 138 21.39 18.29 -14.23
CA THR A 138 20.08 18.82 -13.84
C THR A 138 19.57 18.17 -12.56
N VAL A 139 18.55 18.77 -11.97
CA VAL A 139 17.80 18.19 -10.85
C VAL A 139 16.43 17.75 -11.38
N THR A 140 16.20 16.45 -11.44
CA THR A 140 14.88 15.88 -11.72
C THR A 140 14.09 15.77 -10.42
N SER A 141 12.95 16.46 -10.35
CA SER A 141 12.03 16.38 -9.22
C SER A 141 10.80 15.55 -9.61
N VAL A 142 10.61 14.44 -8.93
CA VAL A 142 9.43 13.59 -9.08
C VAL A 142 8.38 14.03 -8.06
N PRO A 143 7.18 14.44 -8.52
CA PRO A 143 6.10 14.84 -7.62
C PRO A 143 5.59 13.66 -6.80
N ALA A 144 4.87 13.96 -5.72
CA ALA A 144 4.22 12.92 -4.93
C ALA A 144 3.24 12.12 -5.82
N PHE A 145 3.29 10.80 -5.69
CA PHE A 145 2.36 9.88 -6.34
C PHE A 145 1.64 9.01 -5.30
N THR A 146 0.52 8.42 -5.72
CA THR A 146 -0.33 7.61 -4.84
C THR A 146 0.06 6.14 -4.95
N CYS A 147 0.29 5.50 -3.81
CA CYS A 147 0.41 4.06 -3.71
C CYS A 147 -0.99 3.46 -3.55
N THR A 148 -1.36 2.51 -4.40
CA THR A 148 -2.66 1.82 -4.41
C THR A 148 -2.59 0.53 -3.62
N PHE A 149 -3.75 0.04 -3.17
CA PHE A 149 -3.85 -1.23 -2.47
C PHE A 149 -3.62 -2.38 -3.44
N GLU A 150 -2.52 -3.09 -3.27
CA GLU A 150 -2.04 -4.15 -4.15
C GLU A 150 -2.07 -5.51 -3.43
N SER A 151 -3.18 -5.81 -2.75
CA SER A 151 -3.44 -7.13 -2.15
C SER A 151 -4.90 -7.54 -2.29
N VAL A 152 -5.19 -8.80 -2.00
CA VAL A 152 -6.53 -9.29 -1.69
C VAL A 152 -6.68 -9.41 -0.17
N GLY A 153 -7.46 -8.52 0.43
CA GLY A 153 -7.70 -8.52 1.87
C GLY A 153 -8.81 -9.49 2.28
N VAL A 154 -8.61 -10.23 3.37
CA VAL A 154 -9.61 -11.14 3.93
C VAL A 154 -9.70 -10.95 5.45
N GLU A 155 -10.89 -10.66 5.94
CA GLU A 155 -11.18 -10.43 7.35
C GLU A 155 -12.29 -11.36 7.85
N ILE A 156 -12.07 -12.01 8.99
CA ILE A 156 -13.11 -12.77 9.68
C ILE A 156 -13.72 -11.90 10.79
N ARG A 157 -15.01 -11.61 10.66
CA ARG A 157 -15.81 -10.94 11.69
C ARG A 157 -16.71 -11.93 12.41
N LEU A 158 -16.58 -12.01 13.72
CA LEU A 158 -17.48 -12.79 14.54
C LEU A 158 -18.69 -11.95 14.94
N SER A 159 -19.88 -12.56 14.98
CA SER A 159 -21.04 -11.93 15.61
C SER A 159 -20.79 -11.68 17.10
N ASP A 160 -21.43 -10.66 17.68
CA ASP A 160 -21.22 -10.32 19.09
C ASP A 160 -21.64 -11.46 20.03
N GLN A 161 -22.66 -12.23 19.65
CA GLN A 161 -23.05 -13.45 20.36
C GLN A 161 -21.94 -14.50 20.32
N PHE A 162 -21.35 -14.76 19.16
CA PHE A 162 -20.30 -15.78 19.07
C PHE A 162 -19.04 -15.35 19.83
N LYS A 163 -18.66 -14.07 19.78
CA LYS A 163 -17.60 -13.50 20.63
C LYS A 163 -17.89 -13.74 22.12
N ALA A 164 -19.09 -13.38 22.58
CA ALA A 164 -19.48 -13.57 23.98
C ALA A 164 -19.41 -15.04 24.41
N LYS A 165 -19.78 -15.98 23.54
CA LYS A 165 -19.67 -17.42 23.80
C LYS A 165 -18.23 -17.93 23.84
N LEU A 166 -17.37 -17.46 22.93
CA LEU A 166 -15.94 -17.77 22.93
C LEU A 166 -15.25 -17.28 24.21
N GLU A 167 -15.61 -16.08 24.67
CA GLU A 167 -15.05 -15.48 25.89
C GLU A 167 -15.56 -16.18 27.17
N ALA A 168 -16.87 -16.46 27.24
CA ALA A 168 -17.47 -17.08 28.42
C ALA A 168 -17.14 -18.57 28.56
N GLU A 169 -17.04 -19.29 27.44
CA GLU A 169 -16.86 -20.74 27.42
C GLU A 169 -15.81 -21.18 26.37
N PRO A 170 -14.54 -20.76 26.50
CA PRO A 170 -13.49 -20.98 25.49
C PRO A 170 -13.17 -22.46 25.24
N LEU A 171 -13.54 -23.35 26.16
CA LEU A 171 -13.39 -24.80 25.96
C LEU A 171 -14.56 -25.40 25.15
N ASN A 172 -15.72 -24.75 25.13
CA ASN A 172 -16.92 -25.26 24.49
C ASN A 172 -17.13 -24.66 23.09
N TYR A 173 -16.57 -23.47 22.85
CA TYR A 173 -16.69 -22.73 21.61
C TYR A 173 -15.32 -22.50 20.96
N SER A 174 -15.23 -22.71 19.65
CA SER A 174 -14.03 -22.43 18.85
C SER A 174 -14.39 -22.35 17.37
N TYR A 175 -13.52 -21.77 16.56
CA TYR A 175 -13.60 -21.79 15.11
C TYR A 175 -12.22 -21.99 14.49
N SER A 176 -12.20 -22.49 13.26
CA SER A 176 -11.04 -22.49 12.40
C SER A 176 -11.53 -22.20 11.00
N VAL A 177 -11.03 -21.11 10.40
CA VAL A 177 -11.31 -20.75 9.01
C VAL A 177 -10.01 -20.72 8.25
N THR A 178 -9.79 -21.70 7.38
CA THR A 178 -8.66 -21.69 6.45
C THR A 178 -9.12 -21.11 5.13
N VAL A 179 -8.47 -20.03 4.71
CA VAL A 179 -8.64 -19.39 3.40
C VAL A 179 -7.50 -19.85 2.50
N TYR A 180 -7.80 -20.22 1.26
CA TYR A 180 -6.84 -20.72 0.29
C TYR A 180 -7.11 -20.11 -1.09
N ASP A 181 -6.07 -19.59 -1.74
CA ASP A 181 -6.14 -18.94 -3.06
C ASP A 181 -5.68 -19.85 -4.22
N GLY A 182 -5.31 -21.11 -3.92
CA GLY A 182 -4.73 -22.05 -4.89
C GLY A 182 -3.22 -22.25 -4.71
N GLU A 183 -2.53 -21.37 -4.00
CA GLU A 183 -1.08 -21.45 -3.74
C GLU A 183 -0.76 -21.23 -2.27
N ALA A 184 -1.30 -20.16 -1.69
CA ALA A 184 -1.13 -19.73 -0.31
C ALA A 184 -2.38 -20.03 0.51
N SER A 185 -2.17 -20.30 1.80
CA SER A 185 -3.26 -20.51 2.76
C SER A 185 -3.04 -19.75 4.04
N TRP A 186 -4.13 -19.29 4.64
CA TRP A 186 -4.12 -18.60 5.93
C TRP A 186 -5.23 -19.12 6.82
N THR A 187 -4.93 -19.43 8.08
CA THR A 187 -5.92 -19.97 9.02
C THR A 187 -6.18 -18.97 10.15
N PHE A 188 -7.44 -18.54 10.24
CA PHE A 188 -7.96 -17.74 11.34
C PHE A 188 -8.51 -18.66 12.42
N ASP A 189 -8.07 -18.46 13.66
CA ASP A 189 -8.59 -19.15 14.83
C ASP A 189 -8.63 -18.19 16.05
N PRO A 190 -9.26 -18.55 17.17
CA PRO A 190 -9.33 -17.68 18.33
C PRO A 190 -7.97 -17.33 18.96
N ASP A 191 -6.97 -18.21 18.81
CA ASP A 191 -5.67 -18.09 19.46
C ASP A 191 -4.65 -17.35 18.59
N LYS A 192 -4.81 -17.40 17.26
CA LYS A 192 -3.87 -16.90 16.27
C LYS A 192 -4.58 -16.23 15.09
N HIS A 193 -3.86 -15.27 14.50
CA HIS A 193 -4.25 -14.67 13.23
C HIS A 193 -5.67 -14.10 13.25
N THR A 194 -5.97 -13.33 14.30
CA THR A 194 -7.25 -12.62 14.47
C THR A 194 -7.34 -11.32 13.68
N LYS A 195 -6.23 -10.90 13.06
CA LYS A 195 -6.14 -9.75 12.15
C LYS A 195 -6.44 -10.16 10.71
N PRO A 196 -6.81 -9.21 9.83
CA PRO A 196 -6.96 -9.49 8.41
C PRO A 196 -5.70 -10.12 7.80
N ALA A 197 -5.91 -10.96 6.78
CA ALA A 197 -4.87 -11.52 5.95
C ALA A 197 -4.87 -10.85 4.57
N TYR A 198 -3.70 -10.68 3.98
CA TYR A 198 -3.50 -10.01 2.70
C TYR A 198 -2.76 -10.94 1.76
N PHE A 199 -3.47 -11.52 0.79
CA PHE A 199 -2.90 -12.35 -0.25
C PHE A 199 -2.32 -11.47 -1.35
N LEU A 200 -1.16 -11.86 -1.86
CA LEU A 200 -0.32 -11.00 -2.69
C LEU A 200 -0.48 -11.24 -4.20
N ASN A 201 -1.35 -12.17 -4.59
CA ASN A 201 -1.63 -12.50 -5.99
C ASN A 201 -3.14 -12.51 -6.27
N ASP A 202 -3.47 -12.31 -7.55
CA ASP A 202 -4.77 -12.69 -8.09
C ASP A 202 -4.99 -14.20 -7.95
N CYS A 203 -6.24 -14.62 -7.77
CA CYS A 203 -6.60 -16.02 -7.82
C CYS A 203 -7.93 -16.25 -8.51
N LYS A 204 -8.14 -17.47 -9.01
CA LYS A 204 -9.42 -17.83 -9.63
C LYS A 204 -10.54 -17.83 -8.59
N ASP A 205 -10.34 -18.55 -7.50
CA ASP A 205 -11.33 -18.74 -6.45
C ASP A 205 -10.65 -18.61 -5.08
N LEU A 206 -11.22 -17.81 -4.18
CA LEU A 206 -10.88 -17.90 -2.76
C LEU A 206 -11.76 -18.98 -2.12
N VAL A 207 -11.12 -20.03 -1.58
CA VAL A 207 -11.79 -21.18 -0.97
C VAL A 207 -11.66 -21.08 0.55
N LEU A 208 -12.79 -21.18 1.25
CA LEU A 208 -12.85 -21.22 2.70
C LEU A 208 -13.18 -22.62 3.18
N LYS A 209 -12.37 -23.14 4.10
CA LYS A 209 -12.65 -24.34 4.87
C LYS A 209 -12.93 -23.95 6.31
N VAL A 210 -14.16 -24.21 6.75
CA VAL A 210 -14.68 -23.73 8.03
C VAL A 210 -15.00 -24.93 8.91
N THR A 211 -14.39 -24.94 10.09
CA THR A 211 -14.71 -25.85 11.19
C THR A 211 -15.13 -25.02 12.40
N VAL A 212 -16.16 -25.45 13.10
CA VAL A 212 -16.59 -24.83 14.35
C VAL A 212 -16.78 -25.86 15.44
N LYS A 213 -16.60 -25.42 16.67
CA LYS A 213 -16.97 -26.14 17.87
C LYS A 213 -18.02 -25.29 18.60
N LEU A 214 -19.18 -25.86 18.88
CA LEU A 214 -20.28 -25.21 19.61
C LEU A 214 -20.75 -26.18 20.69
N ASP A 215 -20.92 -25.71 21.92
CA ASP A 215 -21.37 -26.54 23.06
C ASP A 215 -20.60 -27.86 23.20
N ASN A 216 -19.28 -27.78 23.02
CA ASN A 216 -18.36 -28.92 23.05
C ASN A 216 -18.54 -29.98 21.94
N LEU A 217 -19.36 -29.68 20.92
CA LEU A 217 -19.53 -30.50 19.72
C LEU A 217 -18.76 -29.88 18.55
N THR A 218 -17.85 -30.65 17.96
CA THR A 218 -17.15 -30.27 16.74
C THR A 218 -17.99 -30.63 15.52
N TYR A 219 -18.28 -29.63 14.70
CA TYR A 219 -19.02 -29.80 13.45
C TYR A 219 -18.04 -30.18 12.32
N PRO A 220 -18.49 -30.97 11.33
CA PRO A 220 -17.65 -31.34 10.20
C PRO A 220 -17.21 -30.09 9.40
N GLU A 221 -16.02 -30.17 8.81
CA GLU A 221 -15.50 -29.14 7.91
C GLU A 221 -16.49 -28.87 6.77
N ARG A 222 -16.69 -27.58 6.47
CA ARG A 222 -17.51 -27.12 5.36
C ARG A 222 -16.68 -26.25 4.43
N THR A 223 -16.84 -26.48 3.13
CA THR A 223 -16.14 -25.71 2.08
C THR A 223 -17.06 -24.68 1.47
N TYR A 224 -16.57 -23.45 1.33
CA TYR A 224 -17.25 -22.34 0.69
C TYR A 224 -16.33 -21.69 -0.35
N TYR A 225 -16.93 -21.06 -1.35
CA TYR A 225 -16.22 -20.34 -2.39
C TYR A 225 -16.66 -18.88 -2.34
N VAL A 226 -15.70 -17.96 -2.34
CA VAL A 226 -16.00 -16.54 -2.46
C VAL A 226 -16.26 -16.25 -3.93
N CYS A 227 -17.50 -15.88 -4.25
CA CYS A 227 -17.86 -15.47 -5.59
C CYS A 227 -17.83 -13.94 -5.68
N ASN A 228 -17.19 -13.42 -6.73
CA ASN A 228 -17.35 -12.02 -7.13
C ASN A 228 -18.50 -11.93 -8.13
N SER A 229 -19.52 -11.11 -7.86
CA SER A 229 -20.70 -10.99 -8.75
C SER A 229 -20.38 -10.31 -10.07
N ASN A 230 -19.25 -9.62 -10.16
CA ASN A 230 -18.90 -8.77 -11.30
C ASN A 230 -17.80 -9.36 -12.19
N THR A 231 -17.06 -10.38 -11.72
CA THR A 231 -15.96 -11.00 -12.47
C THR A 231 -15.80 -12.48 -12.10
N ASP A 232 -15.21 -13.27 -13.00
CA ASP A 232 -14.95 -14.70 -12.79
C ASP A 232 -13.69 -15.00 -11.94
N LYS A 233 -13.09 -13.97 -11.32
CA LYS A 233 -11.86 -14.12 -10.53
C LYS A 233 -11.84 -13.19 -9.33
N VAL A 234 -10.97 -13.51 -8.39
CA VAL A 234 -10.59 -12.62 -7.30
C VAL A 234 -9.35 -11.83 -7.73
N SER A 235 -9.42 -10.51 -7.60
CA SER A 235 -8.37 -9.62 -8.10
C SER A 235 -7.73 -8.81 -6.98
N ILE A 236 -6.45 -8.51 -7.15
CA ILE A 236 -5.73 -7.51 -6.35
C ILE A 236 -6.53 -6.20 -6.32
N GLY A 237 -6.56 -5.58 -5.14
CA GLY A 237 -7.39 -4.42 -4.86
C GLY A 237 -8.75 -4.76 -4.23
N GLU A 238 -9.10 -6.04 -4.08
CA GLU A 238 -10.35 -6.48 -3.45
C GLU A 238 -10.20 -6.76 -1.95
N TYR A 239 -11.27 -6.55 -1.19
CA TYR A 239 -11.29 -6.80 0.25
C TYR A 239 -12.60 -7.48 0.67
N TYR A 240 -12.47 -8.64 1.32
CA TYR A 240 -13.55 -9.54 1.68
C TYR A 240 -13.74 -9.63 3.19
N ILE A 241 -14.96 -9.38 3.65
CA ILE A 241 -15.35 -9.53 5.05
C ILE A 241 -16.27 -10.74 5.17
N ILE A 242 -15.80 -11.79 5.83
CA ILE A 242 -16.56 -13.01 6.10
C ILE A 242 -17.09 -12.96 7.52
N THR A 243 -18.40 -13.07 7.69
CA THR A 243 -19.02 -13.07 9.02
C THR A 243 -19.34 -14.49 9.49
N LEU A 244 -18.86 -14.86 10.68
CA LEU A 244 -19.25 -16.10 11.36
C LEU A 244 -20.23 -15.80 12.50
N ASP A 245 -21.31 -16.59 12.55
CA ASP A 245 -22.36 -16.45 13.56
C ASP A 245 -22.70 -17.81 14.20
N ALA A 246 -23.08 -17.77 15.48
CA ALA A 246 -23.42 -18.91 16.33
C ALA A 246 -24.81 -18.72 16.99
N GLY A 247 -25.84 -18.45 16.19
CA GLY A 247 -27.22 -18.17 16.65
C GLY A 247 -28.16 -19.39 16.76
N GLU A 248 -29.18 -19.30 17.62
CA GLU A 248 -30.25 -20.28 17.89
C GLU A 248 -31.50 -20.14 16.99
N ALA A 249 -31.37 -19.84 15.69
CA ALA A 249 -32.54 -19.97 14.81
C ALA A 249 -32.83 -21.47 14.57
N GLU A 250 -34.11 -21.88 14.58
CA GLU A 250 -34.64 -23.24 14.31
C GLU A 250 -34.32 -23.81 12.90
N THR A 251 -33.13 -23.56 12.39
CA THR A 251 -32.52 -24.28 11.28
C THR A 251 -31.09 -24.59 11.69
N LYS A 252 -30.82 -25.87 11.98
CA LYS A 252 -29.49 -26.45 12.18
C LYS A 252 -28.53 -25.99 11.07
N GLY A 253 -27.68 -24.98 11.33
CA GLY A 253 -26.58 -24.64 10.45
C GLY A 253 -26.00 -23.25 10.67
N LEU A 254 -24.66 -23.15 10.62
CA LEU A 254 -23.96 -21.89 10.36
C LEU A 254 -24.61 -21.17 9.16
N ARG A 255 -25.04 -19.93 9.37
CA ARG A 255 -25.25 -18.99 8.26
C ARG A 255 -23.93 -18.28 8.01
N LEU A 256 -23.18 -18.78 7.03
CA LEU A 256 -22.25 -17.91 6.31
C LEU A 256 -23.09 -17.09 5.36
N THR A 257 -23.41 -15.86 5.74
CA THR A 257 -23.88 -14.88 4.76
C THR A 257 -22.68 -14.44 3.93
N THR A 258 -22.34 -15.21 2.90
CA THR A 258 -21.85 -14.61 1.67
C THR A 258 -23.05 -13.86 1.11
N LYS A 259 -23.20 -12.59 1.46
CA LYS A 259 -24.25 -11.78 0.87
C LYS A 259 -23.85 -11.55 -0.59
N CYS A 260 -24.20 -12.48 -1.47
CA CYS A 260 -24.32 -12.20 -2.89
C CYS A 260 -25.45 -11.18 -2.99
N ILE A 261 -25.14 -9.89 -3.05
CA ILE A 261 -26.16 -8.87 -3.31
C ILE A 261 -26.51 -9.03 -4.80
N GLY A 262 -27.61 -9.71 -5.06
CA GLY A 262 -28.03 -10.06 -6.42
C GLY A 262 -29.30 -10.90 -6.55
N GLU A 263 -29.99 -11.24 -5.45
CA GLU A 263 -31.42 -11.58 -5.43
C GLU A 263 -32.12 -10.85 -4.27
#